data_AF-A0A7C7RD30-F1
#
_entry.id   AF-A0A7C7RD30-F1
#
_cell.length_a   1.000
_cell.length_b   1.000
_cell.length_c   1.000
_cell.angle_alpha   90.00
_cell.angle_beta   90.00
_cell.angle_gamma   90.00
#
_symmetry.space_group_name_H-M   'P 1'
#
loop_
_entity.id
_entity.type
_entity.pdbx_description
1 polymer ?
#
loop_
_entity_poly.entity_id
_entity_poly.type
_entity_poly.pdbx_seq_one_letter_code
_entity_poly.pdbx_strand_id
1 'polypeptide(L)'
;MADDDRIWQAMYLLHAKRTGHGLQLIHNPGMMNFVRDHSLCVEMYPSSNWQTNRFRLFDDRDGKGEVYPLSKYLEHGISVTVNTDNRFISDTDLSNEFLMAARMTDGGLSRHEVLKIVRNGFQAAFLPRDARDRLLKNVDDEIFEILKEDFFPILTDRTPNSVYSDTSTGN
;
A
#
# COMPACT_ATOMS: atom_id res chain seq x y z
N MET A 1 -9.95 -21.80 12.02
CA MET A 1 -10.60 -22.87 11.24
C MET A 1 -11.83 -22.37 10.49
N ALA A 2 -12.80 -21.69 11.11
CA ALA A 2 -14.02 -21.26 10.38
C ALA A 2 -13.84 -20.09 9.38
N ASP A 3 -12.90 -19.16 9.60
CA ASP A 3 -12.69 -18.02 8.69
C ASP A 3 -11.76 -18.34 7.51
N ASP A 4 -10.76 -19.21 7.70
CA ASP A 4 -9.94 -19.77 6.61
C ASP A 4 -10.82 -20.38 5.51
N ASP A 5 -11.86 -21.12 5.92
CA ASP A 5 -12.82 -21.73 5.00
C ASP A 5 -13.57 -20.67 4.18
N ARG A 6 -13.91 -19.52 4.77
CA ARG A 6 -14.62 -18.44 4.05
C ARG A 6 -13.73 -17.73 3.05
N ILE A 7 -12.49 -17.42 3.43
CA ILE A 7 -11.51 -16.81 2.52
C ILE A 7 -11.24 -17.77 1.36
N TRP A 8 -11.06 -19.05 1.66
CA TRP A 8 -10.88 -20.09 0.65
C TRP A 8 -12.10 -20.22 -0.28
N GLN A 9 -13.31 -20.28 0.27
CA GLN A 9 -14.54 -20.33 -0.53
C GLN A 9 -14.65 -19.12 -1.46
N ALA A 10 -14.40 -17.90 -0.96
CA ALA A 10 -14.45 -16.69 -1.77
C ALA A 10 -13.43 -16.73 -2.92
N MET A 11 -12.18 -17.10 -2.64
CA MET A 11 -11.10 -17.06 -3.63
C MET A 11 -11.15 -18.23 -4.61
N TYR A 12 -11.32 -19.45 -4.11
CA TYR A 12 -11.23 -20.67 -4.90
C TYR A 12 -12.55 -21.00 -5.59
N LEU A 13 -13.67 -21.00 -4.85
CA LEU A 13 -14.97 -21.39 -5.39
C LEU A 13 -15.68 -20.25 -6.11
N LEU A 14 -15.59 -19.02 -5.57
CA LEU A 14 -16.27 -17.85 -6.14
C LEU A 14 -15.36 -16.99 -7.02
N HIS A 15 -14.09 -17.38 -7.17
CA HIS A 15 -13.10 -16.70 -8.01
C HIS A 15 -12.90 -15.21 -7.67
N ALA A 16 -13.06 -14.84 -6.41
CA ALA A 16 -12.84 -13.47 -5.94
C ALA A 16 -11.40 -13.03 -6.25
N LYS A 17 -11.26 -11.86 -6.86
CA LYS A 17 -9.96 -11.26 -7.22
C LYS A 17 -9.34 -10.44 -6.10
N ARG A 18 -10.16 -10.05 -5.12
CA ARG A 18 -9.75 -9.33 -3.91
C ARG A 18 -10.44 -9.92 -2.69
N THR A 19 -9.79 -9.82 -1.53
CA THR A 19 -10.39 -10.17 -0.24
C THR A 19 -10.26 -9.01 0.72
N GLY A 20 -11.35 -8.67 1.40
CA GLY A 20 -11.36 -7.66 2.45
C GLY A 20 -10.76 -8.18 3.75
N HIS A 21 -10.02 -7.33 4.45
CA HIS A 21 -9.30 -7.56 5.72
C HIS A 21 -8.18 -8.60 5.63
N GLY A 22 -8.49 -9.83 5.21
CA GLY A 22 -7.54 -10.93 5.06
C GLY A 22 -6.68 -11.20 6.29
N LEU A 23 -7.09 -10.78 7.50
CA LEU A 23 -6.22 -10.75 8.69
C LEU A 23 -5.73 -12.13 9.12
N GLN A 24 -6.57 -13.15 8.91
CA GLN A 24 -6.28 -14.53 9.32
C GLN A 24 -5.39 -15.28 8.32
N LEU A 25 -5.14 -14.74 7.11
CA LEU A 25 -4.29 -15.39 6.10
C LEU A 25 -2.90 -15.71 6.66
N ILE A 26 -2.38 -14.88 7.57
CA ILE A 26 -1.06 -15.03 8.19
C ILE A 26 -0.86 -16.37 8.91
N HIS A 27 -1.94 -17.00 9.37
CA HIS A 27 -1.89 -18.29 10.07
C HIS A 27 -1.91 -19.49 9.11
N ASN A 28 -2.05 -19.27 7.81
CA ASN A 28 -2.17 -20.30 6.79
C ASN A 28 -1.18 -20.08 5.63
N PRO A 29 0.07 -20.57 5.75
CA PRO A 29 1.10 -20.37 4.72
C PRO A 29 0.71 -20.93 3.34
N GLY A 30 -0.06 -22.03 3.30
CA GLY A 30 -0.56 -22.60 2.06
C GLY A 30 -1.50 -21.63 1.32
N MET A 31 -2.40 -21.00 2.07
CA MET A 31 -3.30 -19.99 1.51
C MET A 31 -2.56 -18.71 1.14
N MET A 32 -1.56 -18.28 1.91
CA MET A 32 -0.69 -17.14 1.53
C MET A 32 0.04 -17.38 0.20
N ASN A 33 0.57 -18.59 0.00
CA ASN A 33 1.19 -18.99 -1.27
C ASN A 33 0.16 -18.93 -2.41
N PHE A 34 -1.04 -19.49 -2.20
CA PHE A 34 -2.11 -19.45 -3.19
C PHE A 34 -2.47 -18.01 -3.58
N VAL A 35 -2.68 -17.11 -2.60
CA VAL A 35 -2.99 -15.69 -2.81
C VAL A 35 -1.91 -15.01 -3.64
N ARG A 36 -0.64 -15.21 -3.27
CA ARG A 36 0.51 -14.66 -4.00
C ARG A 36 0.57 -15.18 -5.44
N ASP A 37 0.54 -16.49 -5.61
CA ASP A 37 0.75 -17.15 -6.91
C ASP A 37 -0.37 -16.82 -7.92
N HIS A 38 -1.58 -16.57 -7.43
CA HIS A 38 -2.72 -16.17 -8.25
C HIS A 38 -2.89 -14.64 -8.35
N SER A 39 -1.95 -13.87 -7.80
CA SER A 39 -1.99 -12.40 -7.79
C SER A 39 -3.31 -11.84 -7.23
N LEU A 40 -3.84 -12.46 -6.18
CA LEU A 40 -5.03 -12.00 -5.48
C LEU A 40 -4.65 -10.84 -4.56
N CYS A 41 -5.52 -9.83 -4.49
CA CYS A 41 -5.25 -8.64 -3.68
C CYS A 41 -5.91 -8.74 -2.30
N VAL A 42 -5.19 -8.38 -1.25
CA VAL A 42 -5.74 -8.24 0.11
C VAL A 42 -5.96 -6.76 0.40
N GLU A 43 -7.20 -6.40 0.71
CA GLU A 43 -7.57 -5.03 1.09
C GLU A 43 -7.46 -4.88 2.62
N MET A 44 -6.63 -3.94 3.06
CA MET A 44 -6.36 -3.70 4.47
C MET A 44 -6.97 -2.37 4.90
N TYR A 45 -7.53 -2.33 6.11
CA TYR A 45 -8.20 -1.15 6.67
C TYR A 45 -7.60 -0.82 8.05
N PRO A 46 -6.36 -0.28 8.12
CA PRO A 46 -5.63 -0.06 9.36
C PRO A 46 -6.45 0.49 10.53
N SER A 47 -7.16 1.62 10.35
CA SER A 47 -7.91 2.25 11.46
C SER A 47 -9.09 1.39 11.93
N SER A 48 -9.89 0.88 10.99
CA SER A 48 -11.02 -0.02 11.27
C SER A 48 -10.51 -1.29 11.99
N ASN A 49 -9.45 -1.91 11.47
CA ASN A 49 -8.85 -3.10 12.05
C ASN A 49 -8.29 -2.86 13.45
N TRP A 50 -7.67 -1.71 13.70
CA TRP A 50 -7.18 -1.32 15.03
C TRP A 50 -8.33 -1.10 16.02
N GLN A 51 -9.43 -0.49 15.58
CA GLN A 51 -10.60 -0.23 16.44
C GLN A 51 -11.35 -1.52 16.81
N THR A 52 -11.40 -2.51 15.92
CA THR A 52 -12.21 -3.73 16.12
C THR A 52 -11.41 -4.95 16.57
N ASN A 53 -10.08 -4.91 16.52
CA ASN A 53 -9.20 -6.02 16.88
C ASN A 53 -8.12 -5.59 17.88
N ARG A 54 -7.33 -6.53 18.39
CA ARG A 54 -6.28 -6.28 19.39
C ARG A 54 -4.89 -6.17 18.76
N PHE A 55 -4.75 -5.34 17.72
CA PHE A 55 -3.44 -5.08 17.13
C PHE A 55 -2.67 -4.01 17.90
N ARG A 56 -1.38 -4.24 18.12
CA ARG A 56 -0.50 -3.25 18.76
C ARG A 56 -0.02 -2.21 17.74
N LEU A 57 0.33 -1.02 18.22
CA LEU A 57 1.11 -0.05 17.46
C LEU A 57 2.60 -0.22 17.80
N PHE A 58 3.49 0.02 16.84
CA PHE A 58 4.93 -0.10 17.05
C PHE A 58 5.45 0.93 18.07
N ASP A 59 4.78 2.08 18.17
CA ASP A 59 5.12 3.19 19.06
C ASP A 59 4.48 3.05 20.45
N ASP A 60 3.68 2.00 20.67
CA ASP A 60 3.05 1.72 21.95
C ASP A 60 4.05 1.08 22.92
N ARG A 61 4.18 1.68 24.10
CA ARG A 61 5.12 1.29 25.15
C ARG A 61 4.67 0.05 25.91
N ASP A 62 3.38 -0.26 25.88
CA ASP A 62 2.84 -1.39 26.62
C ASP A 62 3.03 -2.71 25.88
N GLY A 63 3.22 -2.67 24.55
CA GLY A 63 3.54 -3.83 23.70
C GLY A 63 2.48 -4.94 23.70
N LYS A 64 1.26 -4.67 24.21
CA LYS A 64 0.19 -5.66 24.33
C LYS A 64 -0.67 -5.67 23.07
N GLY A 65 -0.66 -6.79 22.36
CA GLY A 65 -1.49 -6.99 21.17
C GLY A 65 -0.80 -7.88 20.14
N GLU A 66 -1.56 -8.30 19.16
CA GLU A 66 -1.04 -9.03 18.00
C GLU A 66 -0.33 -8.07 17.04
N VAL A 67 0.65 -8.59 16.30
CA VAL A 67 1.31 -7.83 15.23
C VAL A 67 0.38 -7.77 14.03
N TYR A 68 0.20 -6.58 13.47
CA TYR A 68 -0.60 -6.42 12.25
C TYR A 68 0.10 -7.12 11.07
N PRO A 69 -0.61 -7.91 10.24
CA PRO A 69 0.04 -8.82 9.31
C PRO A 69 0.62 -8.14 8.06
N LEU A 70 0.52 -6.81 7.94
CA LEU A 70 0.91 -6.04 6.75
C LEU A 70 2.36 -6.30 6.33
N SER A 71 3.33 -6.17 7.23
CA SER A 71 4.75 -6.43 6.90
C SER A 71 4.96 -7.85 6.39
N LYS A 72 4.33 -8.84 7.04
CA LYS A 72 4.41 -10.24 6.61
C LYS A 72 3.81 -10.50 5.25
N TYR A 73 2.73 -9.81 4.89
CA TYR A 73 2.17 -9.90 3.54
C TYR A 73 3.09 -9.25 2.50
N LEU A 74 3.67 -8.10 2.81
CA LEU A 74 4.63 -7.44 1.91
C LEU A 74 5.90 -8.27 1.71
N GLU A 75 6.47 -8.82 2.78
CA GLU A 75 7.63 -9.74 2.78
C GLU A 75 7.34 -11.01 1.97
N HIS A 76 6.13 -11.57 2.10
CA HIS A 76 5.71 -12.77 1.36
C HIS A 76 5.36 -12.48 -0.10
N GLY A 77 5.38 -11.23 -0.53
CA GLY A 77 5.05 -10.82 -1.90
C GLY A 77 3.56 -10.82 -2.23
N ILE A 78 2.68 -10.81 -1.22
CA ILE A 78 1.24 -10.66 -1.42
C ILE A 78 0.94 -9.24 -1.90
N SER A 79 0.03 -9.11 -2.87
CA SER A 79 -0.49 -7.81 -3.30
C SER A 79 -1.44 -7.27 -2.24
N VAL A 80 -1.09 -6.13 -1.64
CA VAL A 80 -1.86 -5.50 -0.56
C VAL A 80 -2.22 -4.07 -0.93
N THR A 81 -3.43 -3.64 -0.55
CA THR A 81 -3.89 -2.24 -0.60
C THR A 81 -4.24 -1.73 0.80
N VAL A 82 -4.16 -0.42 0.98
CA VAL A 82 -4.61 0.29 2.19
C VAL A 82 -5.82 1.15 1.82
N ASN A 83 -6.90 1.03 2.59
CA ASN A 83 -8.19 1.61 2.29
C ASN A 83 -8.89 2.10 3.56
N THR A 84 -9.85 3.02 3.42
CA THR A 84 -10.52 3.68 4.57
C THR A 84 -11.67 2.89 5.17
N ASP A 85 -12.17 1.85 4.49
CA ASP A 85 -13.44 1.19 4.83
C ASP A 85 -14.56 2.22 4.98
N ASN A 86 -14.99 2.52 6.21
CA ASN A 86 -15.98 3.54 6.52
C ASN A 86 -15.36 4.78 7.19
N ARG A 87 -15.23 5.86 6.42
CA ARG A 87 -14.65 7.13 6.88
C ARG A 87 -15.39 7.78 8.05
N PHE A 88 -16.70 7.59 8.17
CA PHE A 88 -17.50 8.18 9.25
C PHE A 88 -17.30 7.44 10.57
N ILE A 89 -17.25 6.12 10.52
CA ILE A 89 -17.09 5.29 11.73
C ILE A 89 -15.65 5.38 12.24
N SER A 90 -14.67 5.27 11.33
CA SER A 90 -13.26 5.23 11.71
C SER A 90 -12.61 6.61 11.83
N ASP A 91 -13.35 7.69 11.54
CA ASP A 91 -12.87 9.08 11.57
C ASP A 91 -11.50 9.24 10.86
N THR A 92 -11.47 8.86 9.59
CA THR A 92 -10.22 8.67 8.84
C THR A 92 -10.31 9.15 7.39
N ASP A 93 -9.14 9.29 6.78
CA ASP A 93 -8.95 9.52 5.36
C ASP A 93 -7.77 8.67 4.85
N LEU A 94 -7.50 8.71 3.55
CA LEU A 94 -6.47 7.85 2.97
C LEU A 94 -5.07 8.13 3.54
N SER A 95 -4.74 9.40 3.80
CA SER A 95 -3.44 9.78 4.37
C SER A 95 -3.28 9.25 5.80
N ASN A 96 -4.35 9.37 6.61
CA ASN A 96 -4.40 8.81 7.95
C ASN A 96 -4.33 7.28 7.96
N GLU A 97 -4.93 6.59 6.98
CA GLU A 97 -4.78 5.14 6.85
C GLU A 97 -3.35 4.72 6.57
N PHE A 98 -2.62 5.43 5.70
CA PHE A 98 -1.20 5.14 5.47
C PHE A 98 -0.34 5.43 6.71
N LEU A 99 -0.63 6.50 7.45
CA LEU A 99 0.03 6.78 8.73
C LEU A 99 -0.25 5.68 9.75
N MET A 100 -1.50 5.25 9.87
CA MET A 100 -1.89 4.14 10.75
C MET A 100 -1.23 2.83 10.32
N ALA A 101 -1.19 2.52 9.02
CA ALA A 101 -0.50 1.34 8.49
C ALA A 101 0.98 1.33 8.86
N ALA A 102 1.65 2.48 8.75
CA ALA A 102 3.03 2.64 9.21
C ALA A 102 3.14 2.42 10.72
N ARG A 103 2.23 2.99 11.52
CA ARG A 103 2.17 2.82 12.98
C ARG A 103 1.88 1.39 13.43
N MET A 104 1.18 0.61 12.64
CA MET A 104 0.89 -0.80 12.92
C MET A 104 1.98 -1.75 12.41
N THR A 105 2.98 -1.24 11.69
CA THR A 105 4.07 -2.03 11.13
C THR A 105 5.33 -1.82 11.96
N ASP A 106 5.91 -2.91 12.49
CA ASP A 106 7.15 -2.84 13.25
C ASP A 106 8.27 -2.22 12.39
N GLY A 107 8.83 -1.09 12.83
CA GLY A 107 9.84 -0.34 12.08
C GLY A 107 9.28 0.66 11.05
N GLY A 108 7.95 0.77 10.93
CA GLY A 108 7.27 1.64 9.97
C GLY A 108 7.18 1.05 8.57
N LEU A 109 6.63 1.83 7.63
CA LEU A 109 6.65 1.52 6.20
C LEU A 109 7.70 2.40 5.51
N SER A 110 8.53 1.79 4.68
CA SER A 110 9.40 2.52 3.77
C SER A 110 8.58 3.22 2.68
N ARG A 111 9.13 4.30 2.11
CA ARG A 111 8.53 4.99 0.97
C ARG A 111 8.28 4.06 -0.21
N HIS A 112 9.19 3.13 -0.48
CA HIS A 112 9.03 2.12 -1.54
C HIS A 112 7.84 1.19 -1.26
N GLU A 113 7.65 0.74 -0.02
CA GLU A 113 6.48 -0.07 0.35
C GLU A 113 5.18 0.71 0.20
N VAL A 114 5.15 1.99 0.60
CA VAL A 114 4.00 2.87 0.40
C VAL A 114 3.66 2.99 -1.09
N LEU A 115 4.65 3.28 -1.94
CA LEU A 115 4.45 3.38 -3.39
C LEU A 115 3.99 2.05 -4.01
N LYS A 116 4.53 0.91 -3.53
CA LYS A 116 4.08 -0.42 -3.93
C LYS A 116 2.62 -0.68 -3.55
N ILE A 117 2.22 -0.34 -2.33
CA ILE A 117 0.81 -0.48 -1.87
C ILE A 117 -0.12 0.40 -2.72
N VAL A 118 0.29 1.64 -3.03
CA VAL A 118 -0.48 2.53 -3.91
C VAL A 118 -0.63 1.93 -5.30
N ARG A 119 0.48 1.48 -5.91
CA ARG A 119 0.48 0.82 -7.23
C ARG A 119 -0.41 -0.42 -7.26
N ASN A 120 -0.38 -1.25 -6.21
CA ASN A 120 -1.25 -2.42 -6.09
C ASN A 120 -2.74 -2.05 -6.17
N GLY A 121 -3.14 -0.88 -5.65
CA GLY A 121 -4.50 -0.38 -5.74
C GLY A 121 -4.97 -0.20 -7.18
N PHE A 122 -4.13 0.39 -8.02
CA PHE A 122 -4.39 0.52 -9.45
C PHE A 122 -4.36 -0.82 -10.17
N GLN A 123 -3.45 -1.72 -9.80
CA GLN A 123 -3.37 -3.07 -10.36
C GLN A 123 -4.61 -3.92 -10.03
N ALA A 124 -5.19 -3.73 -8.85
CA ALA A 124 -6.36 -4.45 -8.37
C ALA A 124 -7.70 -3.81 -8.79
N ALA A 125 -7.67 -2.69 -9.52
CA ALA A 125 -8.86 -2.02 -10.01
C ALA A 125 -9.67 -2.93 -10.97
N PHE A 126 -11.00 -2.89 -10.86
CA PHE A 126 -11.92 -3.62 -11.74
C PHE A 126 -12.10 -2.91 -13.09
N LEU A 127 -10.98 -2.69 -13.77
CA LEU A 127 -10.93 -2.13 -15.11
C LEU A 127 -10.68 -3.23 -16.15
N PRO A 128 -11.16 -3.05 -17.38
CA PRO A 128 -10.70 -3.84 -18.52
C PRO A 128 -9.18 -3.82 -18.61
N ARG A 129 -8.58 -4.93 -19.08
CA ARG A 129 -7.13 -5.12 -19.09
C ARG A 129 -6.38 -3.97 -19.78
N ASP A 130 -6.85 -3.54 -20.95
CA ASP A 130 -6.22 -2.47 -21.73
C ASP A 130 -6.27 -1.11 -21.00
N ALA A 131 -7.39 -0.80 -20.34
CA ALA A 131 -7.55 0.42 -19.55
C ALA A 131 -6.64 0.40 -18.31
N ARG A 132 -6.56 -0.75 -17.64
CA ARG A 132 -5.66 -0.94 -16.50
C ARG A 132 -4.18 -0.85 -16.92
N ASP A 133 -3.79 -1.45 -18.03
CA ASP A 133 -2.40 -1.41 -18.50
C ASP A 133 -1.97 0.03 -18.82
N ARG A 134 -2.84 0.83 -19.45
CA ARG A 134 -2.60 2.27 -19.67
C ARG A 134 -2.49 3.04 -18.35
N LEU A 135 -3.39 2.78 -17.41
CA LEU A 135 -3.38 3.42 -16.09
C LEU A 135 -2.10 3.09 -15.32
N LEU A 136 -1.70 1.82 -15.29
CA LEU A 136 -0.47 1.37 -14.63
C LEU A 136 0.76 2.00 -15.25
N LYS A 137 0.81 2.17 -16.58
CA LYS A 137 1.92 2.90 -17.20
C LYS A 137 2.03 4.33 -16.66
N ASN A 138 0.92 5.06 -16.59
CA ASN A 138 0.93 6.44 -16.09
C ASN A 138 1.35 6.50 -14.61
N VAL A 139 0.87 5.55 -13.79
CA VAL A 139 1.25 5.43 -12.37
C VAL A 139 2.73 5.10 -12.24
N ASP A 140 3.26 4.20 -13.06
CA ASP A 140 4.68 3.82 -13.05
C ASP A 140 5.57 5.00 -13.46
N ASP A 141 5.15 5.79 -14.44
CA ASP A 141 5.83 7.03 -14.83
C ASP A 141 5.83 8.05 -13.67
N GLU A 142 4.71 8.23 -12.96
CA GLU A 142 4.61 9.14 -11.81
C GLU A 142 5.47 8.68 -10.62
N ILE A 143 5.44 7.38 -10.29
CA ILE A 143 6.31 6.79 -9.27
C ILE A 143 7.78 6.98 -9.63
N PHE A 144 8.14 6.81 -10.90
CA PHE A 144 9.50 7.02 -11.36
C PHE A 144 9.97 8.46 -11.14
N GLU A 145 9.14 9.46 -11.46
CA GLU A 145 9.47 10.86 -11.20
C GLU A 145 9.61 11.16 -9.70
N ILE A 146 8.70 10.63 -8.86
CA ILE A 146 8.77 10.76 -7.40
C ILE A 146 10.08 10.19 -6.85
N LEU A 147 10.52 9.02 -7.34
CA LEU A 147 11.77 8.40 -6.92
C LEU A 147 12.99 9.16 -7.46
N LYS A 148 12.92 9.71 -8.68
CA LYS A 148 14.02 10.47 -9.27
C LYS A 148 14.36 11.72 -8.47
N GLU A 149 13.36 12.42 -7.93
CA GLU A 149 13.56 13.57 -7.02
C GLU A 149 14.40 13.18 -5.80
N ASP A 150 14.22 11.96 -5.27
CA ASP A 150 14.93 11.48 -4.10
C ASP A 150 16.40 11.14 -4.40
N PHE A 151 16.69 10.58 -5.58
CA PHE A 151 18.04 10.11 -5.94
C PHE A 151 18.88 11.12 -6.74
N PHE A 152 18.25 12.05 -7.44
CA PHE A 152 18.90 13.03 -8.30
C PHE A 152 18.31 14.43 -8.14
N PRO A 153 18.35 15.03 -6.94
CA PRO A 153 17.70 16.31 -6.66
C PRO A 153 18.22 17.48 -7.52
N ILE A 154 19.45 17.38 -8.04
CA ILE A 154 20.06 18.40 -8.92
C ILE A 154 19.48 18.33 -10.36
N LEU A 155 18.91 17.19 -10.76
CA LEU A 155 18.33 17.00 -12.10
C LEU A 155 16.83 17.36 -12.16
N THR A 156 16.21 17.65 -11.03
CA THR A 156 14.77 17.90 -10.90
C THR A 156 14.42 19.36 -10.64
N ASP A 157 15.41 20.27 -10.69
CA ASP A 157 15.15 21.70 -10.57
C ASP A 157 14.32 22.19 -11.76
N ARG A 158 13.00 22.35 -11.53
CA ARG A 158 12.05 22.95 -12.47
C ARG A 158 12.08 24.48 -12.38
N THR A 159 13.25 25.10 -12.26
CA THR A 159 13.36 26.56 -12.42
C THR A 159 13.18 26.92 -13.89
N PRO A 160 12.17 27.74 -14.27
CA PRO A 160 12.10 28.29 -15.61
C PRO A 160 13.19 29.37 -15.73
N ASN A 161 14.20 29.10 -16.57
CA ASN A 161 15.18 30.06 -17.08
C ASN A 161 15.85 30.98 -16.04
N SER A 162 17.02 30.57 -15.56
CA SER A 162 18.08 31.52 -15.21
C SER A 162 18.46 32.31 -16.47
N VAL A 163 17.88 33.50 -16.63
CA VAL A 163 18.43 34.52 -17.51
C VAL A 163 19.69 35.04 -16.82
N TYR A 164 20.85 34.45 -17.16
CA TYR A 164 22.12 35.15 -16.99
C TYR A 164 22.11 36.31 -18.01
N SER A 165 21.57 37.46 -17.62
CA SER A 165 21.90 38.72 -18.28
C SER A 165 23.24 39.17 -17.73
N ASP A 166 24.25 38.92 -18.55
CA ASP A 166 25.64 39.35 -18.43
C ASP A 166 25.73 40.84 -18.05
N THR A 167 26.10 41.13 -16.79
CA THR A 167 26.53 42.48 -16.40
C THR A 167 27.98 42.66 -16.84
N SER A 168 28.18 42.98 -18.12
CA SER A 168 29.44 43.55 -18.59
C SER A 168 29.43 45.06 -18.39
N THR A 169 30.00 45.48 -17.26
CA THR A 169 30.56 46.82 -17.09
C THR A 169 31.83 46.96 -17.93
N GLY A 170 31.96 48.03 -18.71
CA GLY A 170 33.26 48.58 -19.12
C GLY A 170 33.38 49.10 -20.56
N ASN A 171 32.92 50.33 -20.83
CA ASN A 171 33.74 51.55 -20.92
C ASN A 171 32.89 52.75 -21.34
#